data_AF-A0A9Q4AKG5-F1
#
_entry.id   AF-A0A9Q4AKG5-F1
#
_cell.length_a   1.000
_cell.length_b   1.000
_cell.length_c   1.000
_cell.angle_alpha   90.00
_cell.angle_beta   90.00
_cell.angle_gamma   90.00
#
_symmetry.space_group_name_H-M   'P 1'
#
loop_
_entity.id
_entity.type
_entity.pdbx_description
1 polymer ?
#
loop_
_entity_poly.entity_id
_entity_poly.type
_entity_poly.pdbx_seq_one_letter_code
_entity_poly.pdbx_strand_id
1 'polypeptide(L)' 'MTQRNRKLMGAFLLVGSIVLWSVLATAVYLLLPEGLPGLVLIVFFIIAGMGWVLPAMPLIKWMARPDENQLPRD' A
#
# COMPACT_ATOMS: atom_id res chain seq x y z
N MET A 1 -3.31 -21.91 -6.23
CA MET A 1 -2.21 -21.60 -5.28
C MET A 1 -2.72 -21.82 -3.88
N THR A 2 -1.97 -22.51 -3.03
CA THR A 2 -2.32 -22.68 -1.61
C THR A 2 -2.24 -21.33 -0.87
N GLN A 3 -3.10 -21.13 0.14
CA GLN A 3 -3.18 -19.93 0.98
C GLN A 3 -1.81 -19.43 1.48
N ARG A 4 -0.90 -20.35 1.83
CA ARG A 4 0.47 -20.04 2.30
C ARG A 4 1.32 -19.34 1.23
N ASN A 5 1.28 -19.81 -0.02
CA ASN A 5 2.02 -19.16 -1.12
C ASN A 5 1.44 -17.79 -1.45
N ARG A 6 0.11 -17.62 -1.36
CA ARG A 6 -0.55 -16.33 -1.59
C ARG A 6 -0.15 -15.29 -0.53
N LYS A 7 0.02 -15.71 0.73
CA LYS A 7 0.54 -14.86 1.82
C LYS A 7 2.00 -14.46 1.61
N LEU A 8 2.88 -15.38 1.22
CA LEU A 8 4.29 -15.09 0.97
C LEU A 8 4.45 -14.09 -0.18
N MET A 9 3.81 -14.35 -1.32
CA MET A 9 3.86 -13.44 -2.46
C MET A 9 3.20 -12.08 -2.14
N GLY A 10 2.09 -12.12 -1.40
CA GLY A 10 1.42 -10.92 -0.93
C GLY A 10 2.29 -10.03 -0.03
N ALA A 11 3.13 -10.61 0.82
CA ALA A 11 4.07 -9.85 1.64
C ALA A 11 5.09 -9.08 0.78
N PHE A 12 5.68 -9.73 -0.22
CA PHE A 12 6.59 -9.04 -1.15
C PHE A 12 5.88 -7.95 -1.97
N LEU A 13 4.66 -8.21 -2.44
CA LEU A 13 3.85 -7.21 -3.14
C LEU A 13 3.51 -6.01 -2.25
N LEU A 14 3.23 -6.23 -0.97
CA LEU A 14 3.00 -5.14 -0.01
C LEU A 14 4.25 -4.29 0.20
N VAL A 15 5.42 -4.91 0.37
CA VAL A 15 6.69 -4.17 0.48
C VAL A 15 6.95 -3.39 -0.80
N GLY A 16 6.80 -4.02 -1.97
CA GLY A 16 6.93 -3.35 -3.27
C GLY A 16 5.96 -2.18 -3.44
N SER A 17 4.71 -2.34 -2.98
CA SER A 17 3.70 -1.27 -2.97
C SER A 17 4.12 -0.09 -2.10
N ILE A 18 4.68 -0.35 -0.91
CA ILE A 18 5.18 0.71 -0.02
C ILE A 18 6.34 1.45 -0.68
N VAL A 19 7.29 0.71 -1.26
CA VAL A 19 8.44 1.31 -1.97
C VAL A 19 7.97 2.18 -3.14
N LEU A 20 7.07 1.66 -3.98
CA LEU A 20 6.52 2.41 -5.11
C LEU A 20 5.81 3.69 -4.64
N TRP A 21 4.98 3.59 -3.59
CA TRP A 21 4.30 4.75 -3.04
C TRP A 21 5.26 5.79 -2.47
N SER A 22 6.28 5.36 -1.72
CA SER A 22 7.30 6.26 -1.17
C SER A 22 8.07 7.00 -2.26
N VAL A 23 8.41 6.32 -3.36
CA VAL A 23 9.07 6.94 -4.52
C VAL A 23 8.14 7.97 -5.16
N LEU A 24 6.87 7.64 -5.37
CA LEU A 24 5.89 8.57 -5.94
C LEU A 24 5.67 9.79 -5.04
N ALA A 25 5.47 9.60 -3.74
CA ALA A 25 5.32 10.68 -2.78
C ALA A 25 6.58 11.59 -2.76
N THR A 26 7.77 11.00 -2.80
CA THR A 26 9.02 11.76 -2.86
C THR A 26 9.13 12.53 -4.18
N ALA A 27 8.77 11.91 -5.31
CA ALA A 27 8.75 12.59 -6.60
C ALA A 27 7.81 13.79 -6.59
N VAL A 28 6.61 13.64 -6.01
CA VAL A 28 5.68 14.77 -5.84
C VAL A 28 6.29 15.85 -4.94
N TYR A 29 6.87 15.48 -3.81
CA TYR A 29 7.56 16.43 -2.91
C TYR A 29 8.64 17.24 -3.62
N LEU A 30 9.44 16.60 -4.49
CA LEU A 30 10.49 17.28 -5.26
C LEU A 30 9.94 18.24 -6.33
N LEU A 31 8.67 18.10 -6.73
CA LEU A 31 8.00 19.01 -7.65
C LEU A 31 7.29 20.17 -6.94
N LEU A 32 7.19 20.15 -5.61
CA LEU A 32 6.62 21.25 -4.86
C LEU A 32 7.54 22.49 -4.94
N PRO A 33 6.98 23.69 -5.11
CA PRO A 33 7.77 24.93 -5.08
C PRO A 33 8.58 25.08 -3.78
N GLU A 34 9.70 25.79 -3.87
CA GLU A 34 10.44 26.16 -2.67
C GLU A 34 9.71 27.26 -1.90
N GLY A 35 9.85 27.27 -0.57
CA GLY A 35 9.24 28.28 0.30
C GLY A 35 7.78 28.04 0.67
N LEU A 36 7.24 26.83 0.45
CA LEU A 36 5.91 26.50 0.94
C LEU A 36 5.81 26.64 2.46
N PRO A 37 4.65 27.11 2.99
CA PRO A 37 4.42 27.15 4.43
C PRO A 37 4.56 25.76 5.05
N GLY A 38 5.17 25.70 6.24
CA GLY A 38 5.35 24.43 6.96
C GLY A 38 4.05 23.66 7.20
N LEU A 39 2.92 24.36 7.35
CA LEU A 39 1.60 23.73 7.49
C LEU A 39 1.21 22.93 6.23
N VAL A 40 1.53 23.42 5.03
CA VAL A 40 1.25 22.68 3.79
C VAL A 40 2.10 21.42 3.71
N LEU A 41 3.37 21.51 4.09
CA LEU A 41 4.26 20.34 4.16
C LEU A 41 3.75 19.31 5.17
N ILE A 42 3.28 19.73 6.35
CA ILE A 42 2.69 18.84 7.35
C ILE A 42 1.48 18.10 6.77
N VAL A 43 0.54 18.83 6.16
CA VAL A 43 -0.65 18.22 5.53
C VAL A 43 -0.24 17.26 4.42
N PHE A 44 0.74 17.64 3.59
CA PHE A 44 1.28 16.78 2.55
C PHE A 44 1.83 15.47 3.14
N PHE A 45 2.66 15.53 4.18
CA PHE A 45 3.23 14.33 4.80
C PHE A 45 2.18 13.46 5.50
N ILE A 46 1.12 14.03 6.06
CA ILE A 46 -0.02 13.27 6.59
C ILE A 46 -0.70 12.51 5.46
N ILE A 47 -1.01 13.18 4.35
CA ILE A 47 -1.67 12.56 3.19
C ILE A 47 -0.77 11.51 2.55
N ALA A 48 0.53 11.80 2.37
CA ALA A 48 1.49 10.84 1.84
C ALA A 48 1.63 9.62 2.77
N GLY A 49 1.67 9.85 4.09
CA GLY A 49 1.76 8.80 5.11
C GLY A 49 0.47 7.98 5.27
N MET A 50 -0.69 8.51 4.88
CA MET A 50 -1.96 7.76 4.89
C MET A 50 -2.31 7.17 3.52
N GLY A 51 -1.82 7.76 2.42
CA GLY A 51 -2.20 7.43 1.06
C GLY A 51 -1.71 6.07 0.57
N TRP A 52 -0.64 5.53 1.17
CA TRP A 52 -0.13 4.18 0.85
C TRP A 52 -1.15 3.07 1.14
N VAL A 53 -2.16 3.36 1.96
CA VAL A 53 -3.25 2.41 2.23
C VAL A 53 -4.05 2.10 0.97
N LEU A 54 -4.19 3.05 0.04
CA LEU A 54 -4.92 2.85 -1.22
C LEU A 54 -4.37 1.69 -2.07
N PRO A 55 -3.05 1.60 -2.37
CA PRO A 55 -2.50 0.45 -3.08
C PRO A 55 -2.39 -0.80 -2.20
N ALA A 56 -2.31 -0.68 -0.87
CA ALA A 56 -2.23 -1.82 0.03
C ALA A 56 -3.58 -2.56 0.22
N MET A 57 -4.71 -1.85 0.25
CA MET A 57 -6.05 -2.44 0.45
C MET A 57 -6.40 -3.58 -0.55
N PRO A 58 -6.29 -3.41 -1.87
CA PRO A 58 -6.62 -4.47 -2.82
C PRO A 58 -5.68 -5.68 -2.69
N LEU A 59 -4.40 -5.45 -2.37
CA LEU A 59 -3.43 -6.52 -2.11
C LEU A 59 -3.81 -7.33 -0.88
N ILE A 60 -4.14 -6.66 0.23
CA ILE A 60 -4.57 -7.32 1.47
C ILE A 60 -5.86 -8.11 1.25
N LYS A 61 -6.84 -7.53 0.54
CA LYS A 61 -8.11 -8.21 0.22
C LYS A 61 -7.87 -9.49 -0.58
N TRP A 62 -6.94 -9.45 -1.55
CA TRP A 62 -6.56 -10.63 -2.33
C TRP A 62 -5.84 -11.68 -1.48
N MET A 63 -4.97 -11.26 -0.56
CA MET A 63 -4.30 -12.17 0.39
C MET A 63 -5.29 -12.83 1.36
N ALA A 64 -6.28 -12.08 1.82
CA ALA A 64 -7.27 -12.51 2.80
C ALA A 64 -8.40 -13.39 2.23
N ARG A 65 -8.52 -13.48 0.90
CA ARG A 65 -9.53 -14.34 0.25
C ARG A 65 -9.42 -15.79 0.80
N PRO A 66 -10.50 -16.44 1.25
CA PRO A 66 -10.45 -17.85 1.68
C PRO A 66 -10.18 -18.79 0.50
N ASP A 67 -9.58 -19.95 0.77
CA ASP A 67 -9.46 -21.00 -0.24
C ASP A 67 -10.77 -21.81 -0.30
N GLU A 68 -11.26 -22.08 -1.51
CA GLU A 68 -12.55 -22.74 -1.80
C GLU A 68 -12.69 -24.12 -1.13
N ASN A 69 -11.58 -24.80 -0.86
CA ASN A 69 -11.53 -26.09 -0.18
C ASN A 69 -11.75 -26.03 1.35
N GLN A 70 -11.91 -24.83 1.95
CA GLN A 70 -12.23 -24.64 3.37
C GLN A 70 -13.73 -24.40 3.64
N LEU A 71 -14.56 -24.32 2.60
CA LEU A 71 -16.01 -24.26 2.77
C LEU A 71 -16.51 -25.62 3.29
N PRO A 72 -17.46 -25.65 4.25
CA PRO A 72 -18.15 -26.88 4.64
C PRO A 72 -18.67 -27.56 3.37
N ARG A 73 -18.32 -28.83 3.18
CA ARG A 73 -18.98 -29.68 2.18
C ARG A 73 -20.22 -30.25 2.86
N ASP A 74 -21.30 -29.49 2.89
CA ASP A 74 -22.65 -30.01 3.09
C ASP A 74 -23.28 -30.44 1.75
#